data_AF-A0A517M070-F1
#
_entry.id   AF-A0A517M070-F1
#
_cell.length_a   1.000
_cell.length_b   1.000
_cell.length_c   1.000
_cell.angle_alpha   90.00
_cell.angle_beta   90.00
_cell.angle_gamma   90.00
#
_symmetry.space_group_name_H-M   'P 1'
#
loop_
_entity.id
_entity.type
_entity.pdbx_description
1 polymer ?
#
loop_
_entity_poly.entity_id
_entity_poly.type
_entity_poly.pdbx_seq_one_letter_code
_entity_poly.pdbx_strand_id
1 'polypeptide(L)'
;MGLFRFEVPESFRASVPHWEAAYISGIEGIPWFGRVTWKDDQLLIQRNIDESGKISIPWPIADSGPRVLQSCSLRQRDTPYFLPLELARGACSNIRGQADQWQRSGMRLPDAYQSRLTEGIDRFLDAAQSYPLSARTAELSDASLAALQQASDALVDTYAAQALAYRKNNERQLGTLAAAYIAPPGPMTPGLEQAYLDAFNTIAIRTNWTAVESDMGKLDFEQFDPLFDWSHQHGLRVCAGPLFDFQQKQLPHWIYLLEEDFDGLLDTVSRYVATAVQRYRGKVQLWHAVSGLNTAGPIKLDEEQVMRLAVAVIQEIRRHDNRTPILISVDQPWGEYLSKSSDGISPLHFVDALVRSNLGIAGIGLEMRMNYWPEGTLPRSILDVSQQIDRWAQLGLPLLAQISVPAIAESEANTPRNALPIALGPEGQSTAADQLAYASRLTRMLLAKQMVHGVFWESWDDRQAHSMPGAGLVDSHGKPRPLLNELASLRRQFLF
;
A
#
# COMPACT_ATOMS: atom_id res chain seq x y z
N MET A 1 10.36 30.86 -2.85
CA MET A 1 9.43 29.91 -2.20
C MET A 1 8.36 29.61 -3.24
N GLY A 2 8.24 28.36 -3.67
CA GLY A 2 7.28 27.99 -4.70
C GLY A 2 5.86 27.96 -4.16
N LEU A 3 4.89 28.45 -4.93
CA LEU A 3 3.48 28.50 -4.56
C LEU A 3 2.60 28.08 -5.75
N PHE A 4 1.87 26.99 -5.57
CA PHE A 4 0.76 26.62 -6.45
C PHE A 4 -0.56 27.12 -5.87
N ARG A 5 -1.43 27.61 -6.76
CA ARG A 5 -2.76 28.12 -6.43
C ARG A 5 -3.79 27.38 -7.26
N PHE A 6 -4.80 26.84 -6.61
CA PHE A 6 -5.86 26.08 -7.24
C PHE A 6 -7.21 26.64 -6.81
N GLU A 7 -8.02 27.03 -7.77
CA GLU A 7 -9.43 27.37 -7.54
C GLU A 7 -10.23 26.08 -7.41
N VAL A 8 -10.98 25.96 -6.32
CA VAL A 8 -11.88 24.82 -6.07
C VAL A 8 -13.32 25.32 -6.07
N PRO A 9 -14.16 24.87 -7.03
CA PRO A 9 -15.56 25.27 -7.10
C PRO A 9 -16.33 24.92 -5.82
N GLU A 10 -17.32 25.75 -5.46
CA GLU A 10 -18.13 25.59 -4.26
C GLU A 10 -18.74 24.19 -4.12
N SER A 11 -19.20 23.61 -5.24
CA SER A 11 -19.78 22.27 -5.32
C SER A 11 -18.87 21.14 -4.81
N PHE A 12 -17.55 21.35 -4.78
CA PHE A 12 -16.57 20.35 -4.33
C PHE A 12 -16.03 20.60 -2.93
N ARG A 13 -16.11 21.82 -2.39
CA ARG A 13 -15.32 22.20 -1.20
C ARG A 13 -15.64 21.36 0.04
N ALA A 14 -16.91 20.99 0.21
CA ALA A 14 -17.35 20.16 1.32
C ALA A 14 -17.12 18.65 1.09
N SER A 15 -16.92 18.23 -0.17
CA SER A 15 -16.83 16.82 -0.55
C SER A 15 -15.40 16.34 -0.82
N VAL A 16 -14.42 17.24 -0.93
CA VAL A 16 -12.99 16.87 -1.04
C VAL A 16 -12.51 16.29 0.29
N PRO A 17 -12.27 14.97 0.37
CA PRO A 17 -11.83 14.36 1.61
C PRO A 17 -10.34 14.64 1.81
N HIS A 18 -9.95 14.92 3.05
CA HIS A 18 -8.55 15.07 3.43
C HIS A 18 -7.73 15.96 2.47
N TRP A 19 -8.24 17.15 2.13
CA TRP A 19 -7.53 18.09 1.26
C TRP A 19 -6.13 18.41 1.80
N GLU A 20 -5.92 18.31 3.11
CA GLU A 20 -4.63 18.46 3.77
C GLU A 20 -3.60 17.41 3.32
N ALA A 21 -4.04 16.26 2.79
CA ALA A 21 -3.20 15.21 2.22
C ALA A 21 -2.68 15.53 0.81
N ALA A 22 -3.14 16.62 0.19
CA ALA A 22 -2.65 17.02 -1.12
C ALA A 22 -1.13 17.28 -1.10
N TYR A 23 -0.46 16.94 -2.19
CA TYR A 23 0.97 17.18 -2.34
C TYR A 23 1.35 17.48 -3.79
N ILE A 24 2.51 18.08 -3.99
CA ILE A 24 3.12 18.28 -5.31
C ILE A 24 4.30 17.31 -5.43
N SER A 25 4.45 16.68 -6.59
CA SER A 25 5.63 15.88 -6.93
C SER A 25 6.28 16.35 -8.23
N GLY A 26 7.60 16.15 -8.32
CA GLY A 26 8.39 16.44 -9.51
C GLY A 26 8.34 15.32 -10.55
N ILE A 27 9.29 15.34 -11.48
CA ILE A 27 9.41 14.31 -12.53
C ILE A 27 9.68 12.91 -11.95
N GLU A 28 10.38 12.84 -10.81
CA GLU A 28 10.66 11.59 -10.09
C GLU A 28 9.43 11.02 -9.40
N GLY A 29 8.32 11.76 -9.30
CA GLY A 29 7.11 11.29 -8.61
C GLY A 29 7.34 11.05 -7.12
N ILE A 30 8.32 11.72 -6.50
CA ILE A 30 8.53 11.77 -5.05
C ILE A 30 7.80 13.02 -4.52
N PRO A 31 6.94 12.90 -3.50
CA PRO A 31 6.28 14.05 -2.90
C PRO A 31 7.28 15.04 -2.30
N TRP A 32 7.09 16.33 -2.59
CA TRP A 32 7.88 17.38 -1.98
C TRP A 32 7.26 17.84 -0.66
N PHE A 33 8.11 18.09 0.33
CA PHE A 33 7.70 18.75 1.57
C PHE A 33 7.04 20.11 1.27
N GLY A 34 5.86 20.32 1.84
CA GLY A 34 5.12 21.55 1.63
C GLY A 34 3.93 21.72 2.57
N ARG A 35 3.46 22.95 2.64
CA ARG A 35 2.29 23.32 3.43
C ARG A 35 1.09 23.51 2.52
N VAL A 36 0.04 22.74 2.79
CA VAL A 36 -1.26 22.91 2.14
C VAL A 36 -2.12 23.82 3.02
N THR A 37 -2.71 24.85 2.44
CA THR A 37 -3.67 25.71 3.13
C THR A 37 -4.87 25.99 2.26
N TRP A 38 -6.04 26.09 2.89
CA TRP A 38 -7.25 26.59 2.27
C TRP A 38 -7.40 28.09 2.57
N LYS A 39 -7.54 28.93 1.56
CA LYS A 39 -7.72 30.39 1.74
C LYS A 39 -8.54 30.97 0.58
N ASP A 40 -9.56 31.76 0.90
CA ASP A 40 -10.37 32.51 -0.08
C ASP A 40 -10.77 31.65 -1.27
N ASP A 41 -11.34 30.47 -0.99
CA ASP A 41 -11.79 29.48 -1.99
C ASP A 41 -10.71 28.83 -2.86
N GLN A 42 -9.46 29.01 -2.47
CA GLN A 42 -8.30 28.43 -3.12
C GLN A 42 -7.60 27.42 -2.22
N LEU A 43 -7.18 26.33 -2.83
CA LEU A 43 -6.18 25.43 -2.28
C LEU A 43 -4.79 25.96 -2.66
N LEU A 44 -4.00 26.29 -1.64
CA LEU A 44 -2.65 26.81 -1.79
C LEU A 44 -1.66 25.74 -1.34
N ILE A 45 -0.62 25.50 -2.14
CA ILE A 45 0.47 24.60 -1.76
C ILE A 45 1.80 25.36 -1.82
N GLN A 46 2.34 25.66 -0.64
CA GLN A 46 3.62 26.33 -0.44
C GLN A 46 4.75 25.33 -0.25
N ARG A 47 5.90 25.60 -0.86
CA ARG A 47 7.05 24.69 -0.87
C ARG A 47 8.37 25.46 -1.01
N ASN A 48 9.47 24.80 -0.66
CA ASN A 48 10.80 25.39 -0.72
C ASN A 48 11.45 25.27 -2.12
N ILE A 49 10.82 24.55 -3.04
CA ILE A 49 11.28 24.32 -4.42
C ILE A 49 10.44 25.16 -5.39
N ASP A 50 11.08 25.77 -6.40
CA ASP A 50 10.44 26.62 -7.41
C ASP A 50 10.52 25.98 -8.83
N GLU A 51 9.93 24.78 -8.96
CA GLU A 51 9.94 23.99 -10.21
C GLU A 51 8.53 23.58 -10.67
N SER A 52 8.36 23.19 -11.93
CA SER A 52 7.07 22.60 -12.35
C SER A 52 6.79 21.28 -11.65
N GLY A 53 5.53 20.98 -11.34
CA GLY A 53 5.16 19.75 -10.65
C GLY A 53 3.73 19.32 -10.91
N LYS A 54 3.38 18.14 -10.44
CA LYS A 54 2.03 17.57 -10.53
C LYS A 54 1.38 17.60 -9.16
N ILE A 55 0.14 18.10 -9.05
CA ILE A 55 -0.64 17.94 -7.83
C ILE A 55 -1.22 16.53 -7.77
N SER A 56 -1.16 15.91 -6.59
CA SER A 56 -1.91 14.72 -6.22
C SER A 56 -2.84 15.09 -5.07
N ILE A 57 -4.12 14.75 -5.18
CA ILE A 57 -5.14 15.06 -4.15
C ILE A 57 -6.23 13.99 -4.14
N PRO A 58 -6.70 13.52 -2.97
CA PRO A 58 -7.92 12.74 -2.88
C PRO A 58 -9.11 13.57 -3.38
N TRP A 59 -9.78 13.09 -4.41
CA TRP A 59 -10.87 13.78 -5.08
C TRP A 59 -12.11 12.90 -5.15
N PRO A 60 -13.31 13.43 -4.83
CA PRO A 60 -14.54 12.65 -4.93
C PRO A 60 -14.83 12.34 -6.40
N ILE A 61 -15.15 11.08 -6.70
CA ILE A 61 -15.63 10.67 -8.01
C ILE A 61 -17.02 10.09 -7.83
N ALA A 62 -17.98 10.60 -8.61
CA ALA A 62 -19.35 10.09 -8.62
C ALA A 62 -19.37 8.56 -8.81
N ASP A 63 -20.21 7.88 -8.05
CA ASP A 63 -20.43 6.41 -8.04
C ASP A 63 -19.23 5.53 -7.66
N SER A 64 -18.01 6.07 -7.63
CA SER A 64 -16.77 5.30 -7.38
C SER A 64 -16.16 5.57 -6.00
N GLY A 65 -16.59 6.63 -5.32
CA GLY A 65 -15.96 7.12 -4.11
C GLY A 65 -14.68 7.91 -4.39
N PRO A 66 -13.98 8.38 -3.34
CA PRO A 66 -12.81 9.22 -3.51
C PRO A 66 -11.61 8.46 -4.08
N ARG A 67 -10.84 9.10 -4.95
CA ARG A 67 -9.56 8.59 -5.48
C ARG A 67 -8.52 9.70 -5.54
N VAL A 68 -7.25 9.37 -5.34
CA VAL A 68 -6.16 10.31 -5.58
C VAL A 68 -6.05 10.53 -7.07
N LEU A 69 -6.44 11.73 -7.51
CA LEU A 69 -6.24 12.18 -8.87
C LEU A 69 -4.96 13.01 -8.96
N GLN A 70 -4.34 12.96 -10.13
CA GLN A 70 -3.11 13.69 -10.40
C GLN A 70 -3.26 14.58 -11.62
N SER A 71 -2.76 15.81 -11.57
CA SER A 71 -2.68 16.68 -12.74
C SER A 71 -1.56 16.25 -13.71
N CYS A 72 -1.54 16.82 -14.90
CA CYS A 72 -0.29 16.91 -15.67
C CYS A 72 0.71 17.86 -14.98
N SER A 73 1.95 17.94 -15.49
CA SER A 73 2.92 18.92 -14.96
C SER A 73 2.41 20.35 -15.15
N LEU A 74 2.44 21.13 -14.08
CA LEU A 74 2.01 22.51 -14.01
C LEU A 74 3.21 23.39 -13.71
N ARG A 75 3.32 24.53 -14.40
CA ARG A 75 4.28 25.58 -14.06
C ARG A 75 3.72 26.44 -12.93
N GLN A 76 4.61 27.09 -12.18
CA GLN A 76 4.17 28.09 -11.23
C GLN A 76 3.62 29.34 -11.93
N ARG A 77 2.54 29.90 -11.41
CA ARG A 77 1.93 31.15 -11.90
C ARG A 77 1.06 31.79 -10.82
N ASP A 78 0.77 33.09 -11.00
CA ASP A 78 -0.09 33.83 -10.07
C ASP A 78 -1.59 33.57 -10.29
N THR A 79 -2.00 33.35 -11.54
CA THR A 79 -3.39 32.96 -11.84
C THR A 79 -3.66 31.54 -11.35
N PRO A 80 -4.69 31.31 -10.53
CA PRO A 80 -5.00 29.97 -10.05
C PRO A 80 -5.31 29.00 -11.20
N TYR A 81 -5.05 27.73 -10.97
CA TYR A 81 -5.50 26.64 -11.83
C TYR A 81 -6.90 26.21 -11.42
N PHE A 82 -7.80 25.94 -12.37
CA PHE A 82 -9.10 25.38 -12.06
C PHE A 82 -8.95 23.89 -11.78
N LEU A 83 -8.99 23.50 -10.51
CA LEU A 83 -8.52 22.18 -10.09
C LEU A 83 -9.23 21.01 -10.79
N PRO A 84 -10.57 20.96 -10.88
CA PRO A 84 -11.26 19.84 -11.53
C PRO A 84 -10.84 19.64 -12.99
N LEU A 85 -10.64 20.74 -13.72
CA LEU A 85 -10.23 20.70 -15.13
C LEU A 85 -8.80 20.16 -15.28
N GLU A 86 -7.88 20.55 -14.39
CA GLU A 86 -6.51 20.04 -14.40
C GLU A 86 -6.41 18.56 -13.99
N LEU A 87 -7.27 18.12 -13.07
CA LEU A 87 -7.40 16.70 -12.71
C LEU A 87 -7.96 15.89 -13.89
N ALA A 88 -9.00 16.38 -14.58
CA ALA A 88 -9.53 15.74 -15.79
C ALA A 88 -8.47 15.62 -16.90
N ARG A 89 -7.68 16.69 -17.12
CA ARG A 89 -6.55 16.68 -18.05
C ARG A 89 -5.50 15.63 -17.68
N GLY A 90 -5.17 15.53 -16.39
CA GLY A 90 -4.24 14.54 -15.86
C GLY A 90 -4.73 13.10 -16.01
N ALA A 91 -6.00 12.83 -15.68
CA ALA A 91 -6.64 11.52 -15.87
C ALA A 91 -6.62 11.10 -17.35
N CYS A 92 -6.98 12.00 -18.27
CA CYS A 92 -6.89 11.76 -19.71
C CYS A 92 -5.48 11.33 -20.14
N SER A 93 -4.46 12.06 -19.68
CA SER A 93 -3.07 11.76 -20.02
C SER A 93 -2.62 10.42 -19.44
N ASN A 94 -2.95 10.14 -18.17
CA ASN A 94 -2.51 8.93 -17.48
C ASN A 94 -3.09 7.67 -18.12
N ILE A 95 -4.41 7.64 -18.30
CA ILE A 95 -5.14 6.47 -18.80
C ILE A 95 -4.75 6.16 -20.25
N ARG A 96 -4.63 7.19 -21.10
CA ARG A 96 -4.18 7.02 -22.49
C ARG A 96 -2.74 6.52 -22.56
N GLY A 97 -1.86 7.07 -21.73
CA GLY A 97 -0.46 6.64 -21.65
C GLY A 97 -0.34 5.17 -21.27
N GLN A 98 -1.09 4.73 -20.25
CA GLN A 98 -1.06 3.33 -19.84
C GLN A 98 -1.64 2.38 -20.89
N ALA A 99 -2.76 2.76 -21.51
CA ALA A 99 -3.38 1.93 -22.55
C ALA A 99 -2.48 1.79 -23.78
N ASP A 100 -1.82 2.86 -24.22
CA ASP A 100 -0.84 2.82 -25.31
C ASP A 100 0.33 1.90 -24.96
N GLN A 101 0.87 1.97 -23.73
CA GLN A 101 1.94 1.08 -23.28
C GLN A 101 1.50 -0.39 -23.33
N TRP A 102 0.33 -0.74 -22.78
CA TRP A 102 -0.14 -2.12 -22.77
C TRP A 102 -0.54 -2.62 -24.17
N GLN A 103 -1.12 -1.77 -25.00
CA GLN A 103 -1.45 -2.11 -26.38
C GLN A 103 -0.17 -2.43 -27.19
N ARG A 104 0.90 -1.66 -27.02
CA ARG A 104 2.22 -1.95 -27.63
C ARG A 104 2.81 -3.27 -27.12
N SER A 105 2.53 -3.63 -25.88
CA SER A 105 2.89 -4.94 -25.30
C SER A 105 1.98 -6.09 -25.77
N GLY A 106 1.04 -5.84 -26.69
CA GLY A 106 0.17 -6.85 -27.31
C GLY A 106 -1.20 -7.01 -26.64
N MET A 107 -1.55 -6.18 -25.66
CA MET A 107 -2.88 -6.20 -25.05
C MET A 107 -3.94 -5.74 -26.07
N ARG A 108 -5.05 -6.47 -26.13
CA ARG A 108 -6.23 -6.01 -26.89
C ARG A 108 -7.09 -5.11 -26.01
N LEU A 109 -7.30 -3.88 -26.43
CA LEU A 109 -8.14 -2.92 -25.71
C LEU A 109 -9.64 -3.26 -25.90
N PRO A 110 -10.45 -3.27 -24.84
CA PRO A 110 -11.87 -3.61 -24.94
C PRO A 110 -12.69 -2.42 -25.47
N ASP A 111 -13.84 -2.69 -26.11
CA ASP A 111 -14.74 -1.63 -26.61
C ASP A 111 -15.28 -0.74 -25.48
N ALA A 112 -15.54 -1.34 -24.31
CA ALA A 112 -15.98 -0.62 -23.11
C ALA A 112 -14.98 0.47 -22.68
N TYR A 113 -13.67 0.18 -22.77
CA TYR A 113 -12.63 1.18 -22.52
C TYR A 113 -12.70 2.31 -23.54
N GLN A 114 -12.78 1.99 -24.83
CA GLN A 114 -12.76 2.99 -25.91
C GLN A 114 -13.98 3.92 -25.82
N SER A 115 -15.17 3.36 -25.56
CA SER A 115 -16.40 4.12 -25.41
C SER A 115 -16.31 5.11 -24.24
N ARG A 116 -15.89 4.65 -23.06
CA ARG A 116 -15.78 5.50 -21.86
C ARG A 116 -14.66 6.52 -21.96
N LEU A 117 -13.54 6.16 -22.60
CA LEU A 117 -12.45 7.08 -22.85
C LEU A 117 -12.91 8.23 -23.77
N THR A 118 -13.62 7.91 -24.86
CA THR A 118 -14.11 8.91 -25.81
C THR A 118 -15.07 9.86 -25.11
N GLU A 119 -16.05 9.34 -24.37
CA GLU A 119 -16.97 10.14 -23.55
C GLU A 119 -16.21 11.05 -22.58
N GLY A 120 -15.25 10.51 -21.84
CA GLY A 120 -14.45 11.30 -20.88
C GLY A 120 -13.64 12.41 -21.53
N ILE A 121 -13.06 12.16 -22.71
CA ILE A 121 -12.29 13.15 -23.48
C ILE A 121 -13.22 14.24 -24.01
N ASP A 122 -14.38 13.88 -24.57
CA ASP A 122 -15.33 14.85 -25.12
C ASP A 122 -15.83 15.80 -24.02
N ARG A 123 -16.19 15.27 -22.84
CA ARG A 123 -16.56 16.09 -21.67
C ARG A 123 -15.43 17.00 -21.20
N PHE A 124 -14.19 16.50 -21.21
CA PHE A 124 -13.02 17.33 -20.87
C PHE A 124 -12.82 18.45 -21.89
N LEU A 125 -12.97 18.18 -23.18
CA LEU A 125 -12.84 19.18 -24.24
C LEU A 125 -13.93 20.25 -24.15
N ASP A 126 -15.17 19.85 -23.88
CA ASP A 126 -16.28 20.79 -23.61
C ASP A 126 -15.98 21.66 -22.39
N ALA A 127 -15.44 21.07 -21.31
CA ALA A 127 -15.04 21.81 -20.11
C ALA A 127 -13.93 22.81 -20.41
N ALA A 128 -12.89 22.40 -21.15
CA ALA A 128 -11.75 23.24 -21.51
C ALA A 128 -12.12 24.42 -22.42
N GLN A 129 -13.18 24.27 -23.23
CA GLN A 129 -13.71 25.32 -24.10
C GLN A 129 -14.71 26.25 -23.39
N SER A 130 -15.21 25.86 -22.22
CA SER A 130 -16.12 26.68 -21.44
C SER A 130 -15.39 27.89 -20.84
N TYR A 131 -15.61 29.07 -21.43
CA TYR A 131 -15.08 30.34 -20.94
C TYR A 131 -16.20 31.40 -20.77
N PRO A 132 -16.23 32.17 -19.67
CA PRO A 132 -15.37 32.07 -18.50
C PRO A 132 -15.58 30.75 -17.73
N LEU A 133 -14.58 30.36 -16.94
CA LEU A 133 -14.67 29.20 -16.05
C LEU A 133 -15.84 29.41 -15.08
N SER A 134 -16.70 28.40 -14.96
CA SER A 134 -17.97 28.50 -14.23
C SER A 134 -18.40 27.17 -13.62
N ALA A 135 -19.56 27.14 -12.96
CA ALA A 135 -20.18 25.91 -12.47
C ALA A 135 -20.34 24.85 -13.58
N ARG A 136 -20.66 25.27 -14.82
CA ARG A 136 -20.73 24.37 -15.97
C ARG A 136 -19.38 23.71 -16.29
N THR A 137 -18.28 24.44 -16.15
CA THR A 137 -16.92 23.88 -16.30
C THR A 137 -16.66 22.81 -15.23
N ALA A 138 -17.12 23.05 -14.00
CA ALA A 138 -17.00 22.11 -12.89
C ALA A 138 -17.79 20.81 -13.17
N GLU A 139 -19.05 20.93 -13.58
CA GLU A 139 -19.93 19.81 -13.94
C GLU A 139 -19.36 18.96 -15.09
N LEU A 140 -18.88 19.60 -16.16
CA LEU A 140 -18.28 18.88 -17.30
C LEU A 140 -16.97 18.19 -16.91
N SER A 141 -16.17 18.82 -16.04
CA SER A 141 -14.93 18.21 -15.52
C SER A 141 -15.25 16.99 -14.65
N ASP A 142 -16.29 17.05 -13.83
CA ASP A 142 -16.74 15.92 -13.00
C ASP A 142 -17.22 14.74 -13.85
N ALA A 143 -18.07 15.03 -14.85
CA ALA A 143 -18.56 14.03 -15.79
C ALA A 143 -17.41 13.37 -16.57
N SER A 144 -16.39 14.16 -16.93
CA SER A 144 -15.17 13.65 -17.53
C SER A 144 -14.44 12.69 -16.60
N LEU A 145 -14.21 13.08 -15.34
CA LEU A 145 -13.53 12.24 -14.35
C LEU A 145 -14.27 10.93 -14.08
N ALA A 146 -15.59 10.95 -13.96
CA ALA A 146 -16.40 9.75 -13.78
C ALA A 146 -16.28 8.78 -14.98
N ALA A 147 -16.39 9.29 -16.22
CA ALA A 147 -16.23 8.46 -17.42
C ALA A 147 -14.81 7.90 -17.55
N LEU A 148 -13.79 8.71 -17.25
CA LEU A 148 -12.38 8.29 -17.28
C LEU A 148 -12.06 7.24 -16.21
N GLN A 149 -12.64 7.35 -15.01
CA GLN A 149 -12.50 6.33 -13.97
C GLN A 149 -13.06 4.98 -14.45
N GLN A 150 -14.24 4.98 -15.09
CA GLN A 150 -14.80 3.76 -15.68
C GLN A 150 -13.94 3.20 -16.82
N ALA A 151 -13.34 4.06 -17.64
CA ALA A 151 -12.38 3.62 -18.66
C ALA A 151 -11.14 2.97 -18.02
N SER A 152 -10.59 3.58 -16.97
CA SER A 152 -9.47 3.04 -16.19
C SER A 152 -9.80 1.65 -15.63
N ASP A 153 -11.00 1.48 -15.06
CA ASP A 153 -11.46 0.21 -14.51
C ASP A 153 -11.55 -0.89 -15.57
N ALA A 154 -12.18 -0.60 -16.71
CA ALA A 154 -12.28 -1.55 -17.83
C ALA A 154 -10.91 -1.94 -18.41
N LEU A 155 -9.97 -0.98 -18.45
CA LEU A 155 -8.61 -1.21 -18.92
C LEU A 155 -7.86 -2.17 -18.00
N VAL A 156 -7.87 -1.93 -16.69
CA VAL A 156 -7.18 -2.77 -15.70
C VAL A 156 -7.78 -4.18 -15.66
N ASP A 157 -9.10 -4.30 -15.66
CA ASP A 157 -9.77 -5.60 -15.60
C ASP A 157 -9.41 -6.46 -16.82
N THR A 158 -9.33 -5.83 -18.00
CA THR A 158 -8.92 -6.50 -19.24
C THR A 158 -7.46 -6.89 -19.22
N TYR A 159 -6.58 -6.03 -18.70
CA TYR A 159 -5.16 -6.35 -18.54
C TYR A 159 -4.99 -7.57 -17.63
N ALA A 160 -5.61 -7.54 -16.45
CA ALA A 160 -5.51 -8.62 -15.48
C ALA A 160 -6.02 -9.95 -16.06
N ALA A 161 -7.16 -9.92 -16.76
CA ALA A 161 -7.71 -11.11 -17.41
C ALA A 161 -6.80 -11.69 -18.49
N GLN A 162 -6.30 -10.85 -19.42
CA GLN A 162 -5.42 -11.31 -20.51
C GLN A 162 -4.07 -11.81 -19.99
N ALA A 163 -3.46 -11.09 -19.05
CA ALA A 163 -2.18 -11.48 -18.45
C ALA A 163 -2.30 -12.76 -17.62
N LEU A 164 -3.34 -12.93 -16.81
CA LEU A 164 -3.57 -14.18 -16.08
C LEU A 164 -3.85 -15.36 -17.02
N ALA A 165 -4.63 -15.17 -18.08
CA ALA A 165 -4.86 -16.20 -19.08
C ALA A 165 -3.55 -16.61 -19.78
N TYR A 166 -2.72 -15.63 -20.16
CA TYR A 166 -1.40 -15.89 -20.73
C TYR A 166 -0.50 -16.67 -19.76
N ARG A 167 -0.44 -16.25 -18.49
CA ARG A 167 0.35 -16.95 -17.48
C ARG A 167 -0.15 -18.37 -17.28
N LYS A 168 -1.46 -18.60 -17.16
CA LYS A 168 -2.04 -19.95 -16.99
C LYS A 168 -1.79 -20.89 -18.18
N ASN A 169 -1.66 -20.35 -19.39
CA ASN A 169 -1.34 -21.16 -20.57
C ASN A 169 0.15 -21.55 -20.64
N ASN A 170 1.04 -20.78 -20.01
CA ASN A 170 2.50 -20.99 -20.04
C ASN A 170 3.07 -21.59 -18.75
N GLU A 171 2.41 -21.35 -17.62
CA GLU A 171 2.74 -21.84 -16.29
C GLU A 171 1.62 -22.79 -15.85
N ARG A 172 1.95 -24.04 -15.46
CA ARG A 172 0.95 -24.99 -14.98
C ARG A 172 0.21 -24.46 -13.73
N GLN A 173 0.93 -23.72 -12.88
CA GLN A 173 0.47 -23.14 -11.63
C GLN A 173 1.34 -21.92 -11.32
N LEU A 174 0.75 -20.81 -10.86
CA LEU A 174 1.56 -19.65 -10.47
C LEU A 174 2.26 -19.95 -9.14
N GLY A 175 3.56 -19.68 -9.06
CA GLY A 175 4.36 -19.86 -7.84
C GLY A 175 4.09 -18.84 -6.72
N THR A 176 3.12 -17.94 -6.91
CA THR A 176 2.86 -16.81 -6.01
C THR A 176 2.47 -17.27 -4.61
N LEU A 177 3.10 -16.66 -3.60
CA LEU A 177 2.77 -16.84 -2.19
C LEU A 177 1.51 -16.05 -1.86
N ALA A 178 0.49 -16.73 -1.34
CA ALA A 178 -0.71 -16.09 -0.82
C ALA A 178 -0.80 -16.39 0.67
N ALA A 179 -0.86 -15.33 1.49
CA ALA A 179 -0.94 -15.44 2.95
C ALA A 179 -1.84 -14.35 3.53
N ALA A 180 -2.30 -14.57 4.76
CA ALA A 180 -2.67 -13.49 5.66
C ALA A 180 -1.74 -13.50 6.87
N TYR A 181 -1.38 -12.32 7.36
CA TYR A 181 -0.63 -12.18 8.59
C TYR A 181 -1.47 -12.58 9.80
N ILE A 182 -0.84 -13.37 10.66
CA ILE A 182 -1.43 -13.97 11.84
C ILE A 182 -0.58 -13.62 13.06
N ALA A 183 -1.28 -13.27 14.15
CA ALA A 183 -0.73 -13.26 15.50
C ALA A 183 -1.30 -14.46 16.29
N PRO A 184 -0.63 -14.93 17.35
CA PRO A 184 -1.21 -15.89 18.30
C PRO A 184 -2.58 -15.40 18.82
N PRO A 185 -3.57 -16.31 19.02
CA PRO A 185 -3.50 -17.78 18.92
C PRO A 185 -3.68 -18.32 17.47
N GLY A 186 -3.79 -17.45 16.47
CA GLY A 186 -3.96 -17.78 15.06
C GLY A 186 -5.32 -18.37 14.65
N PRO A 187 -5.43 -18.90 13.42
CA PRO A 187 -6.71 -19.33 12.84
C PRO A 187 -7.21 -20.68 13.39
N MET A 188 -6.64 -21.18 14.49
CA MET A 188 -6.84 -22.53 15.02
C MET A 188 -8.23 -22.78 15.65
N THR A 189 -9.20 -21.90 15.40
CA THR A 189 -10.59 -22.14 15.80
C THR A 189 -11.27 -23.01 14.74
N PRO A 190 -12.01 -24.07 15.12
CA PRO A 190 -12.72 -24.92 14.16
C PRO A 190 -13.58 -24.10 13.19
N GLY A 191 -13.42 -24.35 11.88
CA GLY A 191 -14.08 -23.61 10.79
C GLY A 191 -13.25 -22.48 10.19
N LEU A 192 -12.58 -21.67 11.01
CA LEU A 192 -11.65 -20.64 10.53
C LEU A 192 -10.34 -21.26 10.01
N GLU A 193 -9.93 -22.38 10.62
CA GLU A 193 -8.77 -23.16 10.19
C GLU A 193 -8.91 -23.62 8.73
N GLN A 194 -10.02 -24.29 8.40
CA GLN A 194 -10.27 -24.76 7.04
C GLN A 194 -10.39 -23.58 6.06
N ALA A 195 -11.05 -22.49 6.46
CA ALA A 195 -11.18 -21.31 5.62
C ALA A 195 -9.80 -20.68 5.29
N TYR A 196 -8.86 -20.69 6.24
CA TYR A 196 -7.48 -20.28 6.00
C TYR A 196 -6.79 -21.22 5.01
N LEU A 197 -6.88 -22.54 5.27
CA LEU A 197 -6.30 -23.58 4.44
C LEU A 197 -6.90 -23.68 3.04
N ASP A 198 -8.08 -23.12 2.80
CA ASP A 198 -8.70 -22.98 1.48
C ASP A 198 -8.21 -21.71 0.77
N ALA A 199 -8.01 -20.61 1.52
CA ALA A 199 -7.61 -19.31 0.97
C ALA A 199 -6.11 -19.17 0.69
N PHE A 200 -5.23 -19.83 1.46
CA PHE A 200 -3.80 -19.52 1.48
C PHE A 200 -2.89 -20.75 1.34
N ASN A 201 -1.76 -20.57 0.64
CA ASN A 201 -0.71 -21.58 0.49
C ASN A 201 0.52 -21.30 1.38
N THR A 202 0.51 -20.14 2.04
CA THR A 202 1.58 -19.60 2.86
C THR A 202 0.95 -18.99 4.10
N ILE A 203 1.63 -19.07 5.24
CA ILE A 203 1.31 -18.32 6.44
C ILE A 203 2.34 -17.23 6.67
N ALA A 204 1.90 -16.06 7.13
CA ALA A 204 2.77 -14.99 7.58
C ALA A 204 2.61 -14.83 9.10
N ILE A 205 3.61 -15.26 9.87
CA ILE A 205 3.58 -15.23 11.34
C ILE A 205 4.27 -13.94 11.81
N ARG A 206 3.49 -13.04 12.42
CA ARG A 206 4.02 -11.81 13.03
C ARG A 206 4.71 -12.12 14.34
N THR A 207 6.02 -12.31 14.31
CA THR A 207 6.84 -12.38 15.52
C THR A 207 7.10 -10.97 16.05
N ASN A 208 6.05 -10.29 16.51
CA ASN A 208 6.17 -8.92 17.01
C ASN A 208 7.03 -8.92 18.28
N TRP A 209 8.06 -8.07 18.30
CA TRP A 209 8.99 -7.98 19.43
C TRP A 209 8.27 -7.61 20.73
N THR A 210 7.29 -6.69 20.67
CA THR A 210 6.47 -6.33 21.85
C THR A 210 5.79 -7.52 22.50
N ALA A 211 5.35 -8.49 21.70
CA ALA A 211 4.65 -9.67 22.19
C ALA A 211 5.61 -10.75 22.73
N VAL A 212 6.88 -10.73 22.30
CA VAL A 212 7.92 -11.65 22.77
C VAL A 212 8.64 -11.13 24.01
N GLU A 213 8.88 -9.82 24.10
CA GLU A 213 9.68 -9.21 25.16
C GLU A 213 8.92 -8.09 25.86
N SER A 214 7.93 -8.47 26.67
CA SER A 214 7.15 -7.52 27.46
C SER A 214 8.02 -6.78 28.48
N ASP A 215 8.90 -7.51 29.17
CA ASP A 215 9.94 -6.99 30.06
C ASP A 215 11.32 -7.15 29.42
N MET A 216 12.15 -6.11 29.50
CA MET A 216 13.53 -6.15 28.99
C MET A 216 14.31 -7.35 29.57
N GLY A 217 14.94 -8.12 28.69
CA GLY A 217 15.73 -9.32 28.97
C GLY A 217 14.95 -10.63 29.04
N LYS A 218 13.61 -10.60 29.01
CA LYS A 218 12.77 -11.81 29.11
C LYS A 218 12.08 -12.11 27.78
N LEU A 219 12.71 -12.95 26.97
CA LEU A 219 12.17 -13.41 25.69
C LEU A 219 11.25 -14.62 25.91
N ASP A 220 9.97 -14.47 25.55
CA ASP A 220 8.97 -15.54 25.56
C ASP A 220 8.40 -15.78 24.15
N PHE A 221 8.73 -16.95 23.60
CA PHE A 221 8.28 -17.39 22.29
C PHE A 221 7.19 -18.46 22.35
N GLU A 222 6.78 -18.92 23.54
CA GLU A 222 5.93 -20.11 23.72
C GLU A 222 4.58 -19.97 22.99
N GLN A 223 4.01 -18.77 22.96
CA GLN A 223 2.75 -18.50 22.26
C GLN A 223 2.83 -18.64 20.72
N PHE A 224 4.03 -18.57 20.15
CA PHE A 224 4.24 -18.63 18.71
C PHE A 224 4.56 -20.05 18.21
N ASP A 225 5.20 -20.89 19.03
CA ASP A 225 5.61 -22.24 18.61
C ASP A 225 4.48 -23.09 18.03
N PRO A 226 3.25 -23.10 18.61
CA PRO A 226 2.15 -23.87 18.05
C PRO A 226 1.81 -23.46 16.61
N LEU A 227 1.96 -22.17 16.25
CA LEU A 227 1.71 -21.71 14.88
C LEU A 227 2.73 -22.28 13.90
N PHE A 228 4.01 -22.31 14.25
CA PHE A 228 5.04 -22.90 13.40
C PHE A 228 4.81 -24.40 13.21
N ASP A 229 4.45 -25.12 14.27
CA ASP A 229 4.18 -26.55 14.20
C ASP A 229 2.91 -26.86 13.40
N TRP A 230 1.84 -26.09 13.60
CA TRP A 230 0.59 -26.20 12.81
C TRP A 230 0.83 -25.94 11.33
N SER A 231 1.65 -24.93 11.00
CA SER A 231 1.98 -24.58 9.62
C SER A 231 2.72 -25.71 8.92
N HIS A 232 3.66 -26.35 9.64
CA HIS A 232 4.39 -27.51 9.14
C HIS A 232 3.47 -28.71 8.93
N GLN A 233 2.58 -29.01 9.88
CA GLN A 233 1.60 -30.11 9.79
C GLN A 233 0.70 -30.00 8.56
N HIS A 234 0.36 -28.77 8.16
CA HIS A 234 -0.50 -28.50 6.99
C HIS A 234 0.27 -28.22 5.70
N GLY A 235 1.61 -28.31 5.71
CA GLY A 235 2.44 -28.11 4.53
C GLY A 235 2.44 -26.67 3.99
N LEU A 236 2.10 -25.69 4.84
CA LEU A 236 2.15 -24.27 4.47
C LEU A 236 3.61 -23.79 4.44
N ARG A 237 3.91 -22.91 3.48
CA ARG A 237 5.15 -22.13 3.54
C ARG A 237 5.04 -21.11 4.66
N VAL A 238 6.11 -20.87 5.40
CA VAL A 238 6.15 -19.92 6.51
C VAL A 238 6.98 -18.71 6.12
N CYS A 239 6.34 -17.54 6.11
CA CYS A 239 6.99 -16.26 6.21
C CYS A 239 6.99 -15.83 7.69
N ALA A 240 8.15 -15.57 8.28
CA ALA A 240 8.25 -15.15 9.68
C ALA A 240 8.79 -13.72 9.79
N GLY A 241 8.11 -12.90 10.58
CA GLY A 241 8.45 -11.50 10.82
C GLY A 241 7.29 -10.54 10.55
N PRO A 242 7.55 -9.23 10.47
CA PRO A 242 8.87 -8.58 10.54
C PRO A 242 9.60 -8.89 11.85
N LEU A 243 10.91 -9.16 11.79
CA LEU A 243 11.75 -9.34 12.97
C LEU A 243 12.07 -7.99 13.65
N PHE A 244 12.13 -6.92 12.88
CA PHE A 244 12.17 -5.56 13.42
C PHE A 244 11.13 -4.70 12.71
N ASP A 245 10.08 -4.33 13.44
CA ASP A 245 9.02 -3.47 12.94
C ASP A 245 9.12 -2.11 13.63
N PHE A 246 9.58 -1.10 12.89
CA PHE A 246 9.85 0.23 13.44
C PHE A 246 8.59 1.07 13.62
N GLN A 247 7.41 0.51 13.39
CA GLN A 247 6.15 1.23 13.47
C GLN A 247 5.68 1.42 14.91
N GLN A 248 4.80 2.40 15.13
CA GLN A 248 4.26 2.68 16.47
C GLN A 248 3.59 1.45 17.10
N LYS A 249 3.87 1.25 18.39
CA LYS A 249 3.36 0.14 19.22
C LYS A 249 3.76 -1.27 18.73
N GLN A 250 4.68 -1.38 17.76
CA GLN A 250 5.30 -2.66 17.35
C GLN A 250 6.66 -2.92 18.02
N LEU A 251 7.14 -1.96 18.82
CA LEU A 251 8.32 -2.13 19.66
C LEU A 251 7.95 -2.16 21.14
N PRO A 252 8.70 -2.92 21.97
CA PRO A 252 8.49 -2.91 23.41
C PRO A 252 8.55 -1.50 24.00
N HIS A 253 7.71 -1.23 24.99
CA HIS A 253 7.60 0.10 25.60
C HIS A 253 8.90 0.59 26.26
N TRP A 254 9.80 -0.31 26.64
CA TRP A 254 11.09 0.05 27.23
C TRP A 254 12.12 0.53 26.20
N ILE A 255 11.82 0.48 24.88
CA ILE A 255 12.73 0.93 23.81
C ILE A 255 13.10 2.42 23.94
N TYR A 256 12.22 3.24 24.53
CA TYR A 256 12.48 4.67 24.79
C TYR A 256 13.66 4.89 25.74
N LEU A 257 14.03 3.90 26.56
CA LEU A 257 15.21 3.98 27.42
C LEU A 257 16.53 3.97 26.62
N LEU A 258 16.48 3.56 25.34
CA LEU A 258 17.64 3.44 24.45
C LEU A 258 17.67 4.56 23.39
N GLU A 259 16.80 5.57 23.47
CA GLU A 259 16.72 6.64 22.46
C GLU A 259 18.04 7.43 22.32
N GLU A 260 18.77 7.61 23.42
CA GLU A 260 20.06 8.30 23.44
C GLU A 260 21.26 7.36 23.24
N ASP A 261 21.05 6.03 23.21
CA ASP A 261 22.10 5.00 23.09
C ASP A 261 21.84 4.09 21.88
N PHE A 262 22.24 4.60 20.71
CA PHE A 262 22.04 3.87 19.46
C PHE A 262 22.81 2.54 19.39
N ASP A 263 24.01 2.47 19.97
CA ASP A 263 24.77 1.22 19.97
C ASP A 263 24.11 0.18 20.89
N GLY A 264 23.60 0.60 22.05
CA GLY A 264 22.77 -0.25 22.93
C GLY A 264 21.47 -0.72 22.27
N LEU A 265 20.81 0.14 21.48
CA LEU A 265 19.68 -0.24 20.64
C LEU A 265 20.07 -1.33 19.64
N LEU A 266 21.16 -1.12 18.91
CA LEU A 266 21.65 -2.04 17.88
C LEU A 266 21.97 -3.42 18.46
N ASP A 267 22.64 -3.46 19.62
CA ASP A 267 22.95 -4.70 20.33
C ASP A 267 21.70 -5.44 20.79
N THR A 268 20.70 -4.69 21.26
CA THR A 268 19.44 -5.25 21.76
C THR A 268 18.59 -5.82 20.62
N VAL A 269 18.49 -5.10 19.50
CA VAL A 269 17.85 -5.58 18.25
C VAL A 269 18.56 -6.84 17.75
N SER A 270 19.89 -6.82 17.68
CA SER A 270 20.68 -7.96 17.19
C SER A 270 20.48 -9.20 18.05
N ARG A 271 20.41 -9.05 19.38
CA ARG A 271 20.15 -10.17 20.31
C ARG A 271 18.76 -10.78 20.11
N TYR A 272 17.73 -9.94 19.94
CA TYR A 272 16.38 -10.39 19.65
C TYR A 272 16.33 -11.19 18.34
N VAL A 273 16.85 -10.59 17.25
CA VAL A 273 16.89 -11.19 15.92
C VAL A 273 17.65 -12.52 15.93
N ALA A 274 18.83 -12.56 16.55
CA ALA A 274 19.62 -13.77 16.68
C ALA A 274 18.83 -14.89 17.37
N THR A 275 18.14 -14.58 18.48
CA THR A 275 17.37 -15.56 19.24
C THR A 275 16.18 -16.08 18.43
N ALA A 276 15.42 -15.19 17.77
CA ALA A 276 14.29 -15.56 16.93
C ALA A 276 14.71 -16.44 15.75
N VAL A 277 15.78 -16.07 15.04
CA VAL A 277 16.30 -16.83 13.90
C VAL A 277 16.84 -18.18 14.33
N GLN A 278 17.62 -18.25 15.42
CA GLN A 278 18.13 -19.52 15.93
C GLN A 278 17.01 -20.48 16.33
N ARG A 279 15.91 -19.97 16.88
CA ARG A 279 14.75 -20.76 17.30
C ARG A 279 13.98 -21.36 16.11
N TYR A 280 13.71 -20.56 15.08
CA TYR A 280 12.82 -20.96 13.99
C TYR A 280 13.51 -21.31 12.67
N ARG A 281 14.84 -21.23 12.58
CA ARG A 281 15.59 -21.72 11.42
C ARG A 281 15.19 -23.16 11.09
N GLY A 282 15.04 -23.45 9.80
CA GLY A 282 14.55 -24.75 9.32
C GLY A 282 13.02 -24.93 9.35
N LYS A 283 12.28 -24.11 10.10
CA LYS A 283 10.81 -24.02 10.02
C LYS A 283 10.32 -22.91 9.09
N VAL A 284 11.17 -21.93 8.79
CA VAL A 284 10.87 -20.75 7.97
C VAL A 284 11.34 -20.92 6.52
N GLN A 285 10.54 -20.48 5.55
CA GLN A 285 10.91 -20.45 4.13
C GLN A 285 11.16 -19.03 3.59
N LEU A 286 10.74 -17.99 4.33
CA LEU A 286 11.02 -16.59 4.02
C LEU A 286 11.14 -15.79 5.32
N TRP A 287 12.24 -15.06 5.52
CA TRP A 287 12.37 -14.13 6.64
C TRP A 287 11.93 -12.73 6.21
N HIS A 288 10.98 -12.15 6.92
CA HIS A 288 10.69 -10.71 6.84
C HIS A 288 11.59 -10.02 7.87
N ALA A 289 12.67 -9.40 7.40
CA ALA A 289 13.70 -8.83 8.27
C ALA A 289 13.22 -7.55 8.95
N VAL A 290 12.88 -6.55 8.14
CA VAL A 290 12.56 -5.21 8.62
C VAL A 290 11.28 -4.68 7.98
N SER A 291 10.54 -3.87 8.73
CA SER A 291 9.38 -3.10 8.28
C SER A 291 9.40 -1.69 8.86
N GLY A 292 8.85 -0.72 8.12
CA GLY A 292 8.54 0.63 8.61
C GLY A 292 9.73 1.57 8.81
N LEU A 293 10.96 1.14 8.52
CA LEU A 293 12.17 1.95 8.70
C LEU A 293 12.21 3.25 7.87
N ASN A 294 11.47 3.31 6.77
CA ASN A 294 11.39 4.51 5.92
C ASN A 294 10.45 5.61 6.49
N THR A 295 9.60 5.26 7.44
CA THR A 295 8.66 6.18 8.11
C THR A 295 9.14 6.50 9.53
N ALA A 296 8.65 7.60 10.09
CA ALA A 296 8.95 7.94 11.48
C ALA A 296 8.44 6.86 12.45
N GLY A 297 9.33 6.35 13.29
CA GLY A 297 9.03 5.36 14.31
C GLY A 297 8.85 5.98 15.71
N PRO A 298 8.80 5.14 16.76
CA PRO A 298 8.57 5.60 18.13
C PRO A 298 9.74 6.40 18.72
N ILE A 299 10.98 6.12 18.29
CA ILE A 299 12.18 6.88 18.67
C ILE A 299 12.73 7.62 17.46
N LYS A 300 13.39 8.75 17.67
CA LYS A 300 13.97 9.51 16.56
C LYS A 300 15.29 8.87 16.11
N LEU A 301 15.35 8.48 14.84
CA LEU A 301 16.57 8.00 14.20
C LEU A 301 16.91 8.87 12.98
N ASP A 302 18.19 9.11 12.76
CA ASP A 302 18.66 9.71 11.51
C ASP A 302 18.82 8.66 10.38
N GLU A 303 19.10 9.12 9.16
CA GLU A 303 19.21 8.25 7.99
C GLU A 303 20.35 7.20 8.12
N GLU A 304 21.46 7.56 8.77
CA GLU A 304 22.60 6.68 8.99
C GLU A 304 22.22 5.57 9.96
N GLN A 305 21.59 5.92 11.08
CA GLN A 305 21.09 5.00 12.10
C GLN A 305 20.05 4.04 11.52
N VAL A 306 19.11 4.52 10.71
CA VAL A 306 18.13 3.70 10.00
C VAL A 306 18.82 2.68 9.08
N MET A 307 19.84 3.12 8.32
CA MET A 307 20.61 2.23 7.45
C MET A 307 21.41 1.18 8.27
N ARG A 308 22.08 1.60 9.35
CA ARG A 308 22.84 0.71 10.24
C ARG A 308 21.95 -0.36 10.86
N LEU A 309 20.72 -0.02 11.30
CA LEU A 309 19.74 -0.99 11.80
C LEU A 309 19.32 -1.98 10.73
N ALA A 310 18.94 -1.52 9.54
CA ALA A 310 18.56 -2.40 8.43
C ALA A 310 19.67 -3.41 8.11
N VAL A 311 20.91 -2.93 7.99
CA VAL A 311 22.09 -3.76 7.72
C VAL A 311 22.32 -4.76 8.85
N ALA A 312 22.27 -4.33 10.10
CA ALA A 312 22.52 -5.20 11.26
C ALA A 312 21.50 -6.35 11.34
N VAL A 313 20.21 -6.06 11.18
CA VAL A 313 19.15 -7.08 11.19
C VAL A 313 19.39 -8.10 10.07
N ILE A 314 19.68 -7.65 8.84
CA ILE A 314 19.92 -8.55 7.70
C ILE A 314 21.17 -9.42 7.94
N GLN A 315 22.26 -8.82 8.44
CA GLN A 315 23.50 -9.53 8.73
C GLN A 315 23.33 -10.55 9.87
N GLU A 316 22.54 -10.23 10.89
CA GLU A 316 22.24 -11.13 12.00
C GLU A 316 21.46 -12.37 11.53
N ILE A 317 20.44 -12.17 10.69
CA ILE A 317 19.72 -13.28 10.05
C ILE A 317 20.70 -14.14 9.27
N ARG A 318 21.55 -13.53 8.42
CA ARG A 318 22.53 -14.26 7.60
C ARG A 318 23.55 -15.03 8.42
N ARG A 319 23.94 -14.54 9.61
CA ARG A 319 24.86 -15.22 10.52
C ARG A 319 24.28 -16.52 11.07
N HIS A 320 22.97 -16.56 11.32
CA HIS A 320 22.29 -17.70 11.93
C HIS A 320 21.51 -18.60 10.95
N ASP A 321 21.11 -18.04 9.80
CA ASP A 321 20.45 -18.71 8.67
C ASP A 321 20.87 -18.05 7.34
N ASN A 322 21.88 -18.64 6.70
CA ASN A 322 22.45 -18.13 5.45
C ASN A 322 21.74 -18.63 4.17
N ARG A 323 20.73 -19.51 4.29
CA ARG A 323 20.08 -20.14 3.11
C ARG A 323 18.70 -19.56 2.83
N THR A 324 17.96 -19.22 3.88
CA THR A 324 16.57 -18.76 3.74
C THR A 324 16.52 -17.35 3.13
N PRO A 325 15.68 -17.09 2.11
CA PRO A 325 15.56 -15.77 1.51
C PRO A 325 15.11 -14.72 2.54
N ILE A 326 15.55 -13.47 2.34
CA ILE A 326 15.21 -12.33 3.19
C ILE A 326 14.39 -11.31 2.39
N LEU A 327 13.27 -10.88 2.96
CA LEU A 327 12.42 -9.79 2.53
C LEU A 327 12.68 -8.57 3.42
N ILE A 328 12.76 -7.40 2.82
CA ILE A 328 12.60 -6.12 3.53
C ILE A 328 11.33 -5.46 3.03
N SER A 329 10.60 -4.74 3.87
CA SER A 329 9.40 -4.02 3.45
C SER A 329 9.49 -2.51 3.70
N VAL A 330 8.72 -1.77 2.91
CA VAL A 330 8.52 -0.32 3.07
C VAL A 330 7.06 -0.01 3.32
N ASP A 331 6.81 0.94 4.23
CA ASP A 331 5.49 1.53 4.45
C ASP A 331 5.24 2.64 3.43
N GLN A 332 3.98 2.84 3.03
CA GLN A 332 3.54 3.91 2.13
C GLN A 332 4.47 4.07 0.92
N PRO A 333 4.47 3.11 -0.03
CA PRO A 333 5.45 3.08 -1.13
C PRO A 333 5.38 4.30 -2.06
N TRP A 334 4.31 5.09 -2.03
CA TRP A 334 4.20 6.38 -2.74
C TRP A 334 4.93 7.53 -2.04
N GLY A 335 5.33 7.35 -0.78
CA GLY A 335 6.06 8.33 0.01
C GLY A 335 5.19 9.50 0.48
N GLU A 336 3.87 9.34 0.67
CA GLU A 336 2.97 10.44 1.03
C GLU A 336 3.43 11.26 2.25
N TYR A 337 4.05 10.59 3.24
CA TYR A 337 4.60 11.20 4.44
C TYR A 337 5.71 12.25 4.15
N LEU A 338 6.42 12.14 3.02
CA LEU A 338 7.45 13.12 2.61
C LEU A 338 6.86 14.50 2.34
N SER A 339 5.57 14.58 2.02
CA SER A 339 4.90 15.87 1.89
C SER A 339 4.82 16.64 3.21
N LYS A 340 4.93 15.92 4.35
CA LYS A 340 4.79 16.47 5.71
C LYS A 340 6.08 16.43 6.52
N SER A 341 7.12 15.74 6.04
CA SER A 341 8.42 15.67 6.69
C SER A 341 9.53 16.12 5.73
N SER A 342 10.24 17.20 6.06
CA SER A 342 11.40 17.67 5.28
C SER A 342 12.58 16.70 5.34
N ASP A 343 12.69 15.96 6.45
CA ASP A 343 13.79 15.05 6.75
C ASP A 343 13.35 13.58 6.58
N GLY A 344 12.26 13.37 5.83
CA GLY A 344 11.73 12.03 5.56
C GLY A 344 12.58 11.28 4.54
N ILE A 345 12.76 9.98 4.77
CA ILE A 345 13.56 9.13 3.90
C ILE A 345 12.72 8.69 2.71
N SER A 346 13.18 8.92 1.47
CA SER A 346 12.49 8.40 0.28
C SER A 346 12.47 6.86 0.29
N PRO A 347 11.28 6.21 0.21
CA PRO A 347 11.19 4.76 0.32
C PRO A 347 11.95 4.07 -0.81
N LEU A 348 11.84 4.61 -2.03
CA LEU A 348 12.52 4.05 -3.20
C LEU A 348 14.04 4.18 -3.08
N HIS A 349 14.54 5.36 -2.67
CA HIS A 349 15.99 5.57 -2.51
C HIS A 349 16.58 4.73 -1.37
N PHE A 350 15.83 4.57 -0.27
CA PHE A 350 16.22 3.74 0.86
C PHE A 350 16.44 2.28 0.44
N VAL A 351 15.45 1.69 -0.23
CA VAL A 351 15.53 0.30 -0.69
C VAL A 351 16.59 0.14 -1.77
N ASP A 352 16.66 1.07 -2.72
CA ASP A 352 17.66 1.08 -3.78
C ASP A 352 19.10 1.10 -3.21
N ALA A 353 19.35 1.86 -2.15
CA ALA A 353 20.63 1.84 -1.42
C ALA A 353 20.92 0.47 -0.77
N LEU A 354 19.93 -0.16 -0.14
CA LEU A 354 20.07 -1.50 0.46
C LEU A 354 20.32 -2.59 -0.60
N VAL A 355 19.61 -2.53 -1.72
CA VAL A 355 19.78 -3.48 -2.84
C VAL A 355 21.17 -3.35 -3.45
N ARG A 356 21.64 -2.12 -3.71
CA ARG A 356 23.01 -1.87 -4.20
C ARG A 356 24.11 -2.32 -3.24
N SER A 357 23.83 -2.35 -1.94
CA SER A 357 24.76 -2.84 -0.92
C SER A 357 24.95 -4.37 -0.96
N ASN A 358 24.19 -5.08 -1.80
CA ASN A 358 24.30 -6.52 -2.03
C ASN A 358 24.25 -7.37 -0.73
N LEU A 359 23.34 -7.01 0.17
CA LEU A 359 23.16 -7.67 1.47
C LEU A 359 22.46 -9.06 1.37
N GLY A 360 22.25 -9.57 0.15
CA GLY A 360 21.54 -10.81 -0.10
C GLY A 360 20.02 -10.70 0.13
N ILE A 361 19.43 -9.53 -0.12
CA ILE A 361 17.98 -9.33 -0.11
C ILE A 361 17.37 -10.08 -1.29
N ALA A 362 16.35 -10.90 -1.03
CA ALA A 362 15.70 -11.76 -2.02
C ALA A 362 14.40 -11.17 -2.59
N GLY A 363 13.82 -10.16 -1.93
CA GLY A 363 12.62 -9.50 -2.39
C GLY A 363 12.32 -8.22 -1.61
N ILE A 364 11.36 -7.45 -2.12
CA ILE A 364 10.89 -6.18 -1.54
C ILE A 364 9.40 -6.30 -1.22
N GLY A 365 9.03 -6.02 0.03
CA GLY A 365 7.67 -5.93 0.51
C GLY A 365 7.14 -4.51 0.33
N LEU A 366 5.96 -4.37 -0.26
CA LEU A 366 5.28 -3.10 -0.45
C LEU A 366 4.03 -3.09 0.43
N GLU A 367 4.07 -2.34 1.53
CA GLU A 367 2.96 -2.26 2.47
C GLU A 367 1.97 -1.17 2.00
N MET A 368 0.91 -1.61 1.36
CA MET A 368 -0.11 -0.79 0.74
C MET A 368 -1.41 -0.89 1.55
N ARG A 369 -1.53 0.00 2.52
CA ARG A 369 -2.69 0.10 3.42
C ARG A 369 -3.75 0.98 2.80
N MET A 370 -4.50 0.43 1.85
CA MET A 370 -5.37 1.18 0.96
C MET A 370 -6.51 1.87 1.70
N ASN A 371 -6.79 3.12 1.34
CA ASN A 371 -7.89 3.92 1.85
C ASN A 371 -7.77 4.23 3.35
N TYR A 372 -6.61 4.72 3.78
CA TYR A 372 -6.40 5.18 5.16
C TYR A 372 -5.58 6.48 5.21
N TRP A 373 -5.86 7.33 6.20
CA TRP A 373 -5.13 8.58 6.46
C TRP A 373 -5.29 9.06 7.92
N PRO A 374 -4.30 9.78 8.49
CA PRO A 374 -2.87 9.83 8.10
C PRO A 374 -2.20 8.48 8.46
N GLU A 375 -0.97 8.17 8.03
CA GLU A 375 -0.32 6.85 8.31
C GLU A 375 -0.90 5.65 7.54
N GLY A 376 -1.51 5.89 6.39
CA GLY A 376 -1.99 4.86 5.47
C GLY A 376 -1.74 5.24 4.01
N THR A 377 -2.13 4.37 3.08
CA THR A 377 -2.13 4.68 1.65
C THR A 377 -3.44 5.38 1.30
N LEU A 378 -3.33 6.57 0.71
CA LEU A 378 -4.49 7.31 0.19
C LEU A 378 -5.28 6.48 -0.84
N PRO A 379 -6.56 6.79 -1.10
CA PRO A 379 -7.39 5.95 -1.97
C PRO A 379 -6.88 5.94 -3.42
N ARG A 380 -6.20 4.88 -3.85
CA ARG A 380 -5.67 4.76 -5.21
C ARG A 380 -6.61 4.01 -6.13
N SER A 381 -6.60 4.34 -7.42
CA SER A 381 -7.18 3.44 -8.41
C SER A 381 -6.30 2.18 -8.55
N ILE A 382 -6.86 1.07 -9.03
CA ILE A 382 -6.06 -0.14 -9.27
C ILE A 382 -5.03 0.11 -10.38
N LEU A 383 -5.29 1.06 -11.29
CA LEU A 383 -4.34 1.51 -12.30
C LEU A 383 -3.10 2.14 -11.65
N ASP A 384 -3.29 3.02 -10.66
CA ASP A 384 -2.18 3.64 -9.94
C ASP A 384 -1.36 2.59 -9.18
N VAL A 385 -2.03 1.59 -8.56
CA VAL A 385 -1.32 0.49 -7.90
C VAL A 385 -0.52 -0.32 -8.91
N SER A 386 -1.09 -0.63 -10.07
CA SER A 386 -0.42 -1.33 -11.17
C SER A 386 0.84 -0.59 -11.64
N GLN A 387 0.76 0.72 -11.81
CA GLN A 387 1.89 1.59 -12.15
C GLN A 387 2.95 1.62 -11.05
N GLN A 388 2.51 1.63 -9.79
CA GLN A 388 3.42 1.61 -8.66
C GLN A 388 4.18 0.28 -8.56
N ILE A 389 3.52 -0.85 -8.80
CA ILE A 389 4.20 -2.15 -8.93
C ILE A 389 5.26 -2.12 -10.04
N ASP A 390 4.92 -1.59 -11.22
CA ASP A 390 5.87 -1.50 -12.34
C ASP A 390 7.06 -0.58 -12.01
N ARG A 391 6.84 0.50 -11.24
CA ARG A 391 7.90 1.39 -10.76
C ARG A 391 8.86 0.66 -9.81
N TRP A 392 8.35 -0.06 -8.83
CA TRP A 392 9.17 -0.82 -7.88
C TRP A 392 9.88 -2.01 -8.52
N ALA A 393 9.30 -2.60 -9.57
CA ALA A 393 9.90 -3.69 -10.33
C ALA A 393 11.23 -3.29 -10.99
N GLN A 394 11.48 -2.00 -11.21
CA GLN A 394 12.72 -1.49 -11.80
C GLN A 394 13.96 -1.80 -10.94
N LEU A 395 13.78 -2.06 -9.63
CA LEU A 395 14.86 -2.48 -8.74
C LEU A 395 15.33 -3.92 -8.99
N GLY A 396 14.64 -4.67 -9.86
CA GLY A 396 15.08 -5.99 -10.31
C GLY A 396 14.90 -7.12 -9.30
N LEU A 397 14.25 -6.85 -8.17
CA LEU A 397 13.93 -7.85 -7.15
C LEU A 397 12.44 -8.26 -7.21
N PRO A 398 12.12 -9.52 -6.85
CA PRO A 398 10.76 -9.96 -6.59
C PRO A 398 10.00 -9.04 -5.63
N LEU A 399 8.74 -8.77 -5.94
CA LEU A 399 7.85 -7.96 -5.11
C LEU A 399 6.88 -8.83 -4.33
N LEU A 400 6.65 -8.44 -3.07
CA LEU A 400 5.57 -8.95 -2.25
C LEU A 400 4.64 -7.79 -1.93
N ALA A 401 3.40 -7.86 -2.41
CA ALA A 401 2.38 -6.87 -2.11
C ALA A 401 1.69 -7.23 -0.80
N GLN A 402 1.90 -6.41 0.23
CA GLN A 402 1.23 -6.53 1.52
C GLN A 402 0.10 -5.51 1.56
N ILE A 403 -1.15 -5.99 1.54
CA ILE A 403 -2.33 -5.16 1.30
C ILE A 403 -3.33 -5.21 2.46
N SER A 404 -3.98 -4.09 2.70
CA SER A 404 -5.17 -4.00 3.56
C SER A 404 -6.20 -3.08 2.92
N VAL A 405 -7.49 -3.37 3.10
CA VAL A 405 -8.61 -2.56 2.60
C VAL A 405 -9.68 -2.54 3.70
N PRO A 406 -10.19 -1.38 4.13
CA PRO A 406 -11.19 -1.30 5.18
C PRO A 406 -12.52 -1.93 4.72
N ALA A 407 -13.23 -2.59 5.62
CA ALA A 407 -14.58 -3.08 5.40
C ALA A 407 -15.64 -2.30 6.19
N ILE A 408 -15.19 -1.35 7.03
CA ILE A 408 -16.01 -0.44 7.83
C ILE A 408 -15.34 0.94 7.80
N ALA A 409 -16.17 2.00 7.84
CA ALA A 409 -15.70 3.39 7.85
C ALA A 409 -15.48 3.95 9.27
N GLU A 410 -15.94 3.23 10.30
CA GLU A 410 -15.83 3.67 11.69
C GLU A 410 -14.54 3.19 12.36
N SER A 411 -13.95 4.05 13.20
CA SER A 411 -12.78 3.71 13.99
C SER A 411 -13.15 2.72 15.10
N GLU A 412 -12.50 1.56 15.13
CA GLU A 412 -12.54 0.69 16.30
C GLU A 412 -11.50 1.16 17.34
N ALA A 413 -11.80 0.98 18.64
CA ALA A 413 -11.00 1.51 19.75
C ALA A 413 -9.60 0.86 19.93
N ASN A 414 -9.26 -0.16 19.13
CA ASN A 414 -8.09 -1.02 19.34
C ASN A 414 -6.95 -0.86 18.33
N THR A 415 -6.92 0.20 17.51
CA THR A 415 -5.83 0.37 16.53
C THR A 415 -4.58 1.00 17.12
N PRO A 416 -3.38 0.46 16.80
CA PRO A 416 -2.14 1.07 17.22
C PRO A 416 -1.87 2.39 16.50
N ARG A 417 -2.19 2.47 15.20
CA ARG A 417 -2.01 3.64 14.35
C ARG A 417 -3.14 4.66 14.49
N ASN A 418 -2.85 5.92 14.17
CA ASN A 418 -3.85 7.00 14.08
C ASN A 418 -4.60 7.00 12.73
N ALA A 419 -4.39 5.95 11.93
CA ALA A 419 -4.93 5.82 10.59
C ALA A 419 -6.44 5.53 10.62
N LEU A 420 -7.21 6.44 10.05
CA LEU A 420 -8.65 6.32 9.91
C LEU A 420 -9.02 5.86 8.49
N PRO A 421 -10.04 4.99 8.34
CA PRO A 421 -10.54 4.62 7.04
C PRO A 421 -11.03 5.83 6.24
N ILE A 422 -10.68 5.88 4.97
CA ILE A 422 -11.34 6.71 3.97
C ILE A 422 -12.37 5.82 3.27
N ALA A 423 -13.58 6.33 3.07
CA ALA A 423 -14.64 5.58 2.39
C ALA A 423 -14.18 4.98 1.05
N LEU A 424 -14.52 3.72 0.82
CA LEU A 424 -14.26 3.04 -0.46
C LEU A 424 -15.33 3.34 -1.50
N GLY A 425 -16.58 3.30 -1.06
CA GLY A 425 -17.77 3.42 -1.88
C GLY A 425 -18.31 4.85 -1.98
N PRO A 426 -19.39 5.05 -2.75
CA PRO A 426 -20.12 6.31 -2.78
C PRO A 426 -20.71 6.66 -1.40
N GLU A 427 -21.09 7.94 -1.22
CA GLU A 427 -21.76 8.45 -0.01
C GLU A 427 -20.96 8.33 1.31
N GLY A 428 -19.65 8.09 1.24
CA GLY A 428 -18.81 8.06 2.43
C GLY A 428 -18.87 6.74 3.23
N GLN A 429 -19.36 5.66 2.62
CA GLN A 429 -19.45 4.35 3.26
C GLN A 429 -18.32 3.40 2.85
N SER A 430 -17.97 2.50 3.77
CA SER A 430 -17.15 1.31 3.50
C SER A 430 -17.88 0.12 4.10
N THR A 431 -18.22 -0.85 3.26
CA THR A 431 -18.88 -2.10 3.65
C THR A 431 -18.01 -3.30 3.30
N ALA A 432 -18.37 -4.49 3.82
CA ALA A 432 -17.74 -5.74 3.41
C ALA A 432 -17.93 -6.05 1.91
N ALA A 433 -18.99 -5.52 1.28
CA ALA A 433 -19.21 -5.63 -0.17
C ALA A 433 -18.25 -4.72 -0.95
N ASP A 434 -17.98 -3.51 -0.46
CA ASP A 434 -17.00 -2.59 -1.07
C ASP A 434 -15.58 -3.13 -0.93
N GLN A 435 -15.25 -3.67 0.25
CA GLN A 435 -13.98 -4.37 0.47
C GLN A 435 -13.81 -5.51 -0.54
N LEU A 436 -14.83 -6.36 -0.72
CA LEU A 436 -14.81 -7.44 -1.71
C LEU A 436 -14.62 -6.89 -3.13
N ALA A 437 -15.40 -5.89 -3.54
CA ALA A 437 -15.38 -5.34 -4.90
C ALA A 437 -14.00 -4.76 -5.25
N TYR A 438 -13.38 -4.01 -4.33
CA TYR A 438 -12.07 -3.41 -4.55
C TYR A 438 -10.94 -4.43 -4.42
N ALA A 439 -10.90 -5.19 -3.32
CA ALA A 439 -9.77 -6.07 -3.00
C ALA A 439 -9.68 -7.28 -3.95
N SER A 440 -10.81 -7.79 -4.46
CA SER A 440 -10.80 -8.90 -5.42
C SER A 440 -10.16 -8.48 -6.76
N ARG A 441 -10.53 -7.30 -7.28
CA ARG A 441 -9.96 -6.72 -8.50
C ARG A 441 -8.49 -6.39 -8.30
N LEU A 442 -8.12 -5.80 -7.16
CA LEU A 442 -6.74 -5.53 -6.81
C LEU A 442 -5.90 -6.82 -6.75
N THR A 443 -6.39 -7.86 -6.09
CA THR A 443 -5.71 -9.15 -5.99
C THR A 443 -5.50 -9.79 -7.37
N ARG A 444 -6.51 -9.77 -8.25
CA ARG A 444 -6.38 -10.25 -9.64
C ARG A 444 -5.32 -9.47 -10.41
N MET A 445 -5.28 -8.15 -10.28
CA MET A 445 -4.25 -7.32 -10.91
C MET A 445 -2.85 -7.67 -10.39
N LEU A 446 -2.69 -7.82 -9.07
CA LEU A 446 -1.41 -8.21 -8.47
C LEU A 446 -0.96 -9.61 -8.93
N LEU A 447 -1.85 -10.59 -9.00
CA LEU A 447 -1.54 -11.93 -9.52
C LEU A 447 -1.17 -11.90 -11.02
N ALA A 448 -1.73 -10.96 -11.79
CA ALA A 448 -1.42 -10.80 -13.21
C ALA A 448 0.01 -10.30 -13.46
N LYS A 449 0.61 -9.65 -12.47
CA LYS A 449 1.93 -9.02 -12.54
C LYS A 449 3.02 -10.08 -12.25
N GLN A 450 3.84 -10.43 -13.25
CA GLN A 450 4.90 -11.45 -13.13
C GLN A 450 5.92 -11.20 -12.00
N MET A 451 6.36 -9.95 -11.78
CA MET A 451 7.26 -9.60 -10.67
C MET A 451 6.63 -9.72 -9.27
N VAL A 452 5.31 -9.88 -9.16
CA VAL A 452 4.64 -10.06 -7.87
C VAL A 452 4.69 -11.55 -7.50
N HIS A 453 5.60 -11.88 -6.58
CA HIS A 453 5.82 -13.23 -6.07
C HIS A 453 5.06 -13.50 -4.77
N GLY A 454 4.49 -12.48 -4.14
CA GLY A 454 3.62 -12.65 -2.97
C GLY A 454 2.48 -11.63 -2.92
N VAL A 455 1.30 -12.06 -2.49
CA VAL A 455 0.16 -11.19 -2.14
C VAL A 455 -0.29 -11.55 -0.73
N PHE A 456 0.04 -10.68 0.22
CA PHE A 456 -0.17 -10.91 1.65
C PHE A 456 -1.24 -9.96 2.16
N TRP A 457 -2.20 -10.49 2.90
CA TRP A 457 -3.21 -9.69 3.57
C TRP A 457 -2.74 -9.29 4.97
N GLU A 458 -2.85 -8.00 5.32
CA GLU A 458 -2.25 -7.41 6.53
C GLU A 458 -2.76 -8.00 7.85
N SER A 459 -4.04 -8.38 7.92
CA SER A 459 -4.70 -8.83 9.15
C SER A 459 -5.71 -9.94 8.89
N TRP A 460 -5.55 -11.08 9.56
CA TRP A 460 -6.51 -12.18 9.49
C TRP A 460 -7.84 -11.87 10.19
N ASP A 461 -7.82 -11.31 11.41
CA ASP A 461 -8.95 -11.26 12.33
C ASP A 461 -9.00 -9.92 13.08
N ASP A 462 -10.09 -9.18 12.95
CA ASP A 462 -10.28 -7.87 13.60
C ASP A 462 -10.36 -7.95 15.13
N ARG A 463 -10.52 -9.15 15.72
CA ARG A 463 -10.49 -9.34 17.18
C ARG A 463 -9.08 -9.42 17.75
N GLN A 464 -8.08 -9.63 16.89
CA GLN A 464 -6.68 -9.78 17.26
C GLN A 464 -5.93 -8.46 17.10
N ALA A 465 -4.70 -8.38 17.63
CA ALA A 465 -3.86 -7.23 17.40
C ALA A 465 -3.59 -7.05 15.89
N HIS A 466 -3.97 -5.89 15.35
CA HIS A 466 -3.84 -5.58 13.93
C HIS A 466 -3.29 -4.15 13.73
N SER A 467 -2.67 -3.89 12.58
CA SER A 467 -2.10 -2.57 12.29
C SER A 467 -3.13 -1.53 11.83
N MET A 468 -4.22 -1.97 11.18
CA MET A 468 -5.24 -1.11 10.56
C MET A 468 -6.65 -1.50 11.01
N PRO A 469 -7.56 -0.54 11.28
CA PRO A 469 -8.92 -0.85 11.72
C PRO A 469 -9.75 -1.49 10.63
N GLY A 470 -10.54 -2.51 10.98
CA GLY A 470 -11.63 -3.03 10.14
C GLY A 470 -11.18 -3.62 8.81
N ALA A 471 -9.93 -4.08 8.71
CA ALA A 471 -9.37 -4.68 7.49
C ALA A 471 -9.31 -6.21 7.53
N GLY A 472 -9.69 -6.84 8.64
CA GLY A 472 -9.64 -8.28 8.85
C GLY A 472 -10.45 -9.07 7.82
N LEU A 473 -10.02 -10.29 7.53
CA LEU A 473 -10.82 -11.25 6.75
C LEU A 473 -11.90 -11.92 7.60
N VAL A 474 -11.76 -11.83 8.92
CA VAL A 474 -12.77 -12.17 9.93
C VAL A 474 -13.12 -10.89 10.67
N ASP A 475 -14.42 -10.60 10.81
CA ASP A 475 -14.91 -9.39 11.48
C ASP A 475 -14.76 -9.46 13.01
N SER A 476 -15.06 -8.34 13.68
CA SER A 476 -15.01 -8.23 15.14
C SER A 476 -16.02 -9.13 15.88
N HIS A 477 -16.98 -9.73 15.17
CA HIS A 477 -17.89 -10.75 15.69
C HIS A 477 -17.42 -12.20 15.42
N GLY A 478 -16.24 -12.39 14.83
CA GLY A 478 -15.69 -13.70 14.50
C GLY A 478 -16.29 -14.35 13.25
N LYS A 479 -17.00 -13.59 12.42
CA LYS A 479 -17.58 -14.10 11.17
C LYS A 479 -16.64 -13.82 9.99
N PRO A 480 -16.41 -14.81 9.11
CA PRO A 480 -15.70 -14.59 7.86
C PRO A 480 -16.39 -13.53 6.99
N ARG A 481 -15.60 -12.60 6.45
CA ARG A 481 -16.06 -11.64 5.45
C ARG A 481 -16.13 -12.28 4.06
N PRO A 482 -16.98 -11.77 3.14
CA PRO A 482 -17.13 -12.31 1.79
C PRO A 482 -15.82 -12.41 0.99
N LEU A 483 -14.88 -11.49 1.24
CA LEU A 483 -13.56 -11.49 0.60
C LEU A 483 -12.80 -12.80 0.81
N LEU A 484 -12.92 -13.45 1.98
CA LEU A 484 -12.20 -14.70 2.26
C LEU A 484 -12.58 -15.82 1.27
N ASN A 485 -13.87 -15.93 0.94
CA ASN A 485 -14.36 -16.91 -0.03
C ASN A 485 -13.86 -16.62 -1.44
N GLU A 486 -13.75 -15.34 -1.82
CA GLU A 486 -13.20 -14.93 -3.11
C GLU A 486 -11.69 -15.22 -3.18
N LEU A 487 -10.93 -15.00 -2.11
CA LEU A 487 -9.51 -15.38 -2.06
C LEU A 487 -9.31 -16.89 -2.22
N ALA A 488 -10.15 -17.72 -1.58
CA ALA A 488 -10.16 -19.17 -1.79
C ALA A 488 -10.55 -19.58 -3.23
N SER A 489 -11.46 -18.85 -3.86
CA SER A 489 -11.80 -19.03 -5.28
C SER A 489 -10.60 -18.71 -6.19
N LEU A 490 -9.96 -17.57 -5.99
CA LEU A 490 -8.77 -17.13 -6.73
C LEU A 490 -7.61 -18.10 -6.58
N ARG A 491 -7.36 -18.59 -5.36
CA ARG A 491 -6.32 -19.59 -5.11
C ARG A 491 -6.58 -20.87 -5.90
N ARG A 492 -7.80 -21.41 -5.86
CA ARG A 492 -8.17 -22.60 -6.64
C ARG A 492 -8.07 -22.38 -8.15
N GLN A 493 -8.29 -21.16 -8.62
CA GLN A 493 -8.27 -20.86 -10.05
C GLN A 493 -6.85 -20.71 -10.64
N PHE A 494 -5.91 -20.16 -9.85
CA PHE A 494 -4.60 -19.71 -10.34
C PHE A 494 -3.39 -20.31 -9.60
N LEU A 495 -3.55 -20.69 -8.34
CA LEU A 495 -2.45 -21.10 -7.46
C LEU A 495 -2.55 -22.58 -7.03
N PHE A 496 -3.44 -23.38 -7.62
CA PHE A 496 -3.56 -24.82 -7.36
C PHE A 496 -3.63 -25.61 -8.66
#